data_AF-A0A969TZ99-F1
#
_entry.id   AF-A0A969TZ99-F1
#
_cell.length_a   1.000
_cell.length_b   1.000
_cell.length_c   1.000
_cell.angle_alpha   90.00
_cell.angle_beta   90.00
_cell.angle_gamma   90.00
#
_symmetry.space_group_name_H-M   'P 1'
#
loop_
_entity.id
_entity.type
_entity.pdbx_description
1 polymer ?
#
loop_
_entity_poly.entity_id
_entity_poly.type
_entity_poly.pdbx_seq_one_letter_code
_entity_poly.pdbx_strand_id
1 'polypeptide(L)'
;MEPLPLPSHVHYELLLQLLERKTLSATNQNPMLREQVQQLIVTLRKALAQQKHLEATCQQTYVLFEHRWSLNNVHPEKSSDLLASQSHPSEET
;
A
#
# COMPACT_ATOMS: atom_id res chain seq x y z
N MET A 1 13.96 11.47 -12.56
CA MET A 1 14.15 10.31 -11.68
C MET A 1 12.78 9.91 -11.16
N GLU A 2 12.38 8.66 -11.30
CA GLU A 2 11.12 8.18 -10.74
C GLU A 2 11.23 8.13 -9.20
N PRO A 3 10.24 8.62 -8.44
CA PRO A 3 10.28 8.58 -6.98
C PRO A 3 10.34 7.13 -6.48
N LEU A 4 11.05 6.91 -5.37
CA LEU A 4 11.09 5.60 -4.71
C LEU A 4 9.67 5.23 -4.24
N PRO A 5 9.09 4.11 -4.72
CA PRO A 5 7.76 3.70 -4.30
C PRO A 5 7.81 3.12 -2.89
N LEU A 6 7.16 3.79 -1.95
CA LEU A 6 6.99 3.30 -0.57
C LEU A 6 5.53 2.88 -0.36
N PRO A 7 5.26 1.85 0.47
CA PRO A 7 3.89 1.47 0.76
C PRO A 7 3.18 2.59 1.55
N SER A 8 1.89 2.79 1.31
CA SER A 8 1.10 3.70 2.14
C SER A 8 0.90 3.13 3.55
N HIS A 9 0.95 3.99 4.56
CA HIS A 9 0.75 3.62 5.97
C HIS A 9 -0.59 2.92 6.22
N VAL A 10 -1.61 3.22 5.42
CA VAL A 10 -2.94 2.60 5.51
C VAL A 10 -2.89 1.07 5.42
N HIS A 11 -1.91 0.49 4.73
CA HIS A 11 -1.74 -0.96 4.65
C HIS A 11 -1.42 -1.58 6.01
N TYR A 12 -0.51 -0.96 6.76
CA TYR A 12 -0.14 -1.44 8.08
C TYR A 12 -1.29 -1.25 9.06
N GLU A 13 -1.99 -0.11 8.99
CA GLU A 13 -3.12 0.17 9.88
C GLU A 13 -4.28 -0.79 9.66
N LEU A 14 -4.66 -1.06 8.41
CA LEU A 14 -5.72 -2.01 8.09
C LEU A 14 -5.38 -3.42 8.60
N LEU A 15 -4.16 -3.89 8.34
CA LEU A 15 -3.69 -5.19 8.82
C LEU A 15 -3.66 -5.26 10.35
N LEU A 16 -3.15 -4.23 11.01
CA LEU A 16 -3.13 -4.15 12.48
C LEU A 16 -4.55 -4.17 13.06
N GLN A 17 -5.48 -3.37 12.51
CA GLN A 17 -6.87 -3.37 12.97
C GLN A 17 -7.55 -4.72 12.79
N LEU A 18 -7.31 -5.40 11.66
CA LEU A 18 -7.85 -6.74 11.42
C LEU A 18 -7.32 -7.74 12.45
N LEU A 19 -6.00 -7.75 12.67
CA LEU A 19 -5.35 -8.65 13.62
C LEU A 19 -5.82 -8.40 15.05
N GLU A 20 -5.89 -7.13 15.48
CA GLU A 20 -6.28 -6.75 16.84
C GLU A 20 -7.77 -6.99 17.11
N ARG A 21 -8.65 -6.58 16.19
CA ARG A 21 -10.10 -6.58 16.42
C ARG A 21 -10.80 -7.88 16.03
N LYS A 22 -10.26 -8.60 15.05
CA LYS A 22 -10.90 -9.83 14.53
C LYS A 22 -10.08 -11.06 14.90
N THR A 23 -8.82 -11.12 14.51
CA THR A 23 -8.01 -12.34 14.64
C THR A 23 -7.70 -12.66 16.09
N LEU A 24 -7.23 -11.68 16.87
CA LEU A 24 -6.90 -11.87 18.29
C LEU A 24 -8.12 -12.34 19.09
N SER A 25 -9.28 -11.72 18.82
CA SER A 25 -10.56 -12.10 19.43
C SER A 25 -10.97 -13.54 19.05
N ALA A 26 -10.83 -13.93 17.78
CA ALA A 26 -11.14 -15.28 17.33
C ALA A 26 -10.19 -16.36 17.91
N THR A 27 -8.94 -16.00 18.22
CA THR A 27 -7.94 -16.93 18.79
C THR A 27 -8.01 -17.09 20.31
N ASN A 28 -8.99 -16.48 21.00
CA ASN A 28 -8.99 -16.41 22.47
C ASN A 28 -9.03 -17.78 23.17
N GLN A 29 -9.56 -18.81 22.51
CA GLN A 29 -9.63 -20.17 23.04
C GLN A 29 -8.34 -20.99 22.81
N ASN A 30 -7.40 -20.49 22.01
CA ASN A 30 -6.15 -21.17 21.69
C ASN A 30 -4.94 -20.27 22.06
N PRO A 31 -4.29 -20.50 23.20
CA PRO A 31 -3.22 -19.62 23.68
C PRO A 31 -2.02 -19.57 22.73
N MET A 32 -1.69 -20.68 22.06
CA MET A 32 -0.60 -20.72 21.09
C MET A 32 -0.88 -19.83 19.87
N LEU A 33 -2.10 -19.90 19.31
CA LEU A 33 -2.48 -19.02 18.20
C LEU A 33 -2.53 -17.55 18.63
N ARG A 34 -3.01 -17.28 19.85
CA ARG A 34 -3.04 -15.92 20.40
C ARG A 34 -1.64 -15.31 20.50
N GLU A 35 -0.65 -16.06 20.96
CA GLU A 35 0.75 -15.62 21.01
C GLU A 35 1.31 -15.35 19.61
N GLN A 36 1.03 -16.23 18.63
CA GLN A 36 1.44 -16.02 17.24
C GLN A 36 0.84 -14.73 16.65
N VAL A 37 -0.44 -14.46 16.91
CA VAL A 37 -1.10 -13.23 16.46
C VAL A 37 -0.47 -11.99 17.13
N GLN A 38 -0.18 -12.06 18.43
CA GLN A 38 0.50 -10.97 19.13
C GLN A 38 1.89 -10.69 18.57
N GLN A 39 2.67 -11.74 18.28
CA GLN A 39 3.98 -11.62 17.66
C GLN A 39 3.90 -11.01 16.25
N LEU A 40 2.86 -11.37 15.48
CA LEU A 40 2.61 -10.79 14.17
C LEU A 40 2.29 -9.30 14.26
N ILE A 41 1.44 -8.89 15.21
CA ILE A 41 1.13 -7.48 15.48
C ILE A 41 2.41 -6.71 15.84
N VAL A 42 3.25 -7.25 16.72
CA VAL A 42 4.52 -6.61 17.11
C VAL A 42 5.44 -6.44 15.91
N THR A 43 5.57 -7.46 15.07
CA THR A 43 6.38 -7.43 13.85
C THR A 43 5.90 -6.34 12.89
N LEU A 44 4.59 -6.23 12.66
CA LEU A 44 4.03 -5.20 11.78
C LEU A 44 4.26 -3.78 12.30
N ARG A 45 4.13 -3.55 13.62
CA ARG A 45 4.45 -2.25 14.22
C ARG A 45 5.93 -1.89 14.06
N LYS A 46 6.83 -2.88 14.19
CA LYS A 46 8.27 -2.69 13.94
C LYS A 46 8.54 -2.35 12.48
N ALA A 47 7.90 -3.06 11.54
CA ALA A 47 8.02 -2.77 10.12
C ALA A 47 7.57 -1.33 9.78
N LEU A 48 6.45 -0.88 10.34
CA LEU A 48 5.97 0.50 10.19
C LEU A 48 6.97 1.53 10.74
N ALA A 49 7.57 1.27 11.90
CA ALA A 49 8.60 2.14 12.47
C ALA A 49 9.86 2.20 11.59
N GLN A 50 10.28 1.06 11.03
CA GLN A 50 11.40 0.98 10.09
C GLN A 50 11.12 1.75 8.80
N GLN A 51 9.90 1.66 8.27
CA GLN A 51 9.51 2.45 7.11
C GLN A 51 9.59 3.96 7.38
N LYS A 52 9.09 4.43 8.52
CA LYS A 52 9.21 5.85 8.91
C LYS A 52 10.66 6.31 8.99
N HIS A 53 11.55 5.44 9.45
CA HIS A 53 12.99 5.73 9.46
C HIS A 53 13.57 5.81 8.04
N LEU A 54 13.13 4.93 7.14
CA LEU A 54 13.49 4.99 5.72
C LEU A 54 13.01 6.30 5.07
N GLU A 55 11.77 6.72 5.33
CA GLU A 55 11.21 8.00 4.86
C GLU A 55 12.02 9.19 5.36
N ALA A 56 12.37 9.22 6.65
CA ALA A 56 13.22 10.24 7.21
C ALA A 56 14.61 10.26 6.55
N THR A 57 15.16 9.09 6.22
CA THR A 57 16.44 8.98 5.50
C THR A 57 16.32 9.53 4.07
N CYS A 58 15.24 9.21 3.36
CA CYS A 58 14.97 9.77 2.03
C CYS A 58 14.87 11.30 2.07
N GLN A 59 14.18 11.85 3.07
CA GLN A 59 14.09 13.30 3.28
C GLN A 59 15.47 13.93 3.52
N GLN A 60 16.30 13.34 4.39
CA GLN A 60 17.65 13.82 4.69
C GLN A 60 18.60 13.75 3.48
N THR A 61 18.40 12.77 2.60
CA THR A 61 19.22 12.53 1.40
C THR A 61 18.65 13.16 0.13
N TYR A 62 17.56 13.93 0.24
CA TYR A 62 16.84 14.56 -0.88
C TYR A 62 16.39 13.55 -1.96
N VAL A 63 16.14 12.30 -1.56
CA VAL A 63 15.56 11.27 -2.43
C VAL A 63 14.05 11.44 -2.44
N LEU A 64 13.49 11.67 -3.63
CA LEU A 64 12.05 11.72 -3.82
C LEU A 64 11.43 10.34 -3.61
N PHE A 65 10.34 10.28 -2.86
CA PHE A 65 9.55 9.06 -2.64
C PHE A 65 8.06 9.36 -2.79
N GLU A 66 7.28 8.32 -3.08
CA GLU A 66 5.84 8.40 -3.26
C GLU A 66 5.17 7.23 -2.54
N HIS A 67 4.06 7.50 -1.84
CA HIS A 67 3.25 6.45 -1.24
C HIS A 67 2.34 5.79 -2.27
N ARG A 68 2.44 4.46 -2.39
CA ARG A 68 1.58 3.64 -3.24
C ARG A 68 0.65 2.77 -2.39
N TRP A 69 -0.62 2.72 -2.80
CA TRP A 69 -1.67 1.89 -2.19
C TRP A 69 -1.92 0.57 -2.95
N SER A 70 -1.35 0.43 -4.14
CA SER A 70 -1.44 -0.79 -4.94
C SER A 70 -0.20 -0.91 -5.83
N LEU A 71 0.08 -2.11 -6.32
CA LEU A 71 1.14 -2.37 -7.29
C LEU A 71 0.72 -1.98 -8.72
N ASN A 72 -0.58 -1.80 -8.96
CA ASN A 72 -1.13 -1.38 -10.24
C ASN A 72 -1.17 0.15 -10.30
N ASN A 73 -0.03 0.76 -10.63
CA ASN A 73 -0.06 2.14 -11.11
C ASN A 73 -0.43 2.11 -12.60
N VAL A 74 -1.70 2.43 -12.89
CA VAL A 74 -2.07 2.93 -14.22
C VAL A 74 -1.39 4.29 -14.33
N HIS A 75 -0.21 4.34 -14.93
CA HIS A 75 0.45 5.60 -15.20
C HIS A 75 -0.40 6.35 -16.25
N PRO A 76 -0.97 7.53 -15.96
CA PRO A 76 -1.78 8.25 -16.95
C PRO A 76 -0.96 8.76 -18.15
N GLU A 77 0.38 8.67 -18.11
CA GLU A 77 1.26 9.17 -19.17
C GLU A 77 1.34 8.27 -20.43
N LYS A 78 0.50 7.23 -20.55
CA LYS A 78 0.38 6.44 -21.79
C LYS A 78 -1.03 5.98 -22.14
N SER A 79 -2.03 6.69 -21.63
CA SER A 79 -3.44 6.50 -22.00
C SER A 79 -4.03 7.78 -22.61
N SER A 80 -3.28 8.46 -23.48
CA SER A 80 -3.84 9.54 -24.32
C SER A 80 -3.93 9.13 -25.81
N ASP A 81 -3.23 8.08 -26.25
CA ASP A 81 -3.23 7.64 -27.66
C ASP A 81 -4.33 6.63 -28.04
N LEU A 82 -5.07 6.06 -27.07
CA LEU A 82 -6.08 5.02 -27.37
C LEU A 82 -7.53 5.51 -27.41
N LEU A 83 -7.79 6.80 -27.13
CA LEU A 83 -9.14 7.39 -27.29
C LEU A 83 -9.32 8.21 -28.57
N ALA A 84 -8.26 8.46 -29.36
CA ALA A 84 -8.35 9.26 -30.59
C ALA A 84 -8.85 8.48 -31.82
N SER A 85 -9.02 7.15 -31.73
CA SER A 85 -9.42 6.30 -32.87
C SER A 85 -10.88 5.81 -32.80
N GLN A 86 -11.73 6.45 -31.99
CA GLN A 86 -13.19 6.25 -32.03
C GLN A 86 -13.90 7.58 -32.27
N SER A 87 -13.70 8.17 -33.45
CA SER A 87 -14.52 9.25 -33.97
C SER A 87 -14.63 9.10 -35.48
N HIS A 88 -15.33 8.05 -35.93
CA HIS A 88 -15.96 8.09 -37.24
C HIS A 88 -17.35 8.71 -37.05
N PRO A 89 -17.64 9.90 -37.62
CA PRO A 89 -18.99 10.42 -37.65
C PRO A 89 -19.80 9.59 -38.63
N SER A 90 -21.02 9.26 -38.21
CA SER A 90 -22.06 8.75 -39.08
C SER A 90 -22.50 9.85 -40.05
N GLU A 91 -22.24 9.64 -41.34
CA GLU A 91 -22.80 10.31 -42.52
C GLU A 91 -22.57 9.28 -43.66
N GLU A 92 -23.47 8.94 -44.58
CA GLU A 92 -24.66 9.60 -45.10
C GLU A 92 -25.41 8.55 -45.96
N THR A 93 -26.75 8.65 -46.00
CA THR A 93 -27.72 8.10 -47.01
C THR A 93 -27.85 6.60 -47.29
#